data_AF-A0A353G8Z2-F1
#
_entry.id   AF-A0A353G8Z2-F1
#
_cell.length_a   1.000
_cell.length_b   1.000
_cell.length_c   1.000
_cell.angle_alpha   90.00
_cell.angle_beta   90.00
_cell.angle_gamma   90.00
#
_symmetry.space_group_name_H-M   'P 1'
#
loop_
_entity.id
_entity.type
_entity.pdbx_description
1 polymer ?
#
loop_
_entity_poly.entity_id
_entity_poly.type
_entity_poly.pdbx_seq_one_letter_code
_entity_poly.pdbx_strand_id
1 'polypeptide(L)' 'EIAQKLETEVGELALVVTRRYYGSGRRLLEYAFQILPASRFTYTTTLHAEG' A
#
# COMPACT_ATOMS: atom_id res chain seq x y z
N GLU A 1 3.71 2.68 -18.44
CA GLU A 1 4.20 1.41 -17.85
C GLU A 1 3.37 0.96 -16.64
N ILE A 2 3.19 1.78 -15.60
CA ILE A 2 2.43 1.38 -14.39
C ILE A 2 0.96 1.07 -14.70
N ALA A 3 0.25 1.97 -15.40
CA ALA A 3 -1.16 1.74 -15.77
C ALA A 3 -1.36 0.44 -16.56
N GLN A 4 -0.42 0.10 -17.45
CA GLN A 4 -0.44 -1.17 -18.17
C GLN A 4 -0.26 -2.38 -17.24
N LYS A 5 0.70 -2.34 -16.30
CA LYS A 5 0.91 -3.40 -15.32
C LYS A 5 -0.28 -3.57 -14.36
N LEU A 6 -1.02 -2.49 -14.13
CA LEU A 6 -2.22 -2.48 -13.30
C LEU A 6 -3.50 -2.70 -14.11
N GLU A 7 -3.41 -2.88 -15.43
CA GLU A 7 -4.54 -3.02 -16.35
C GLU A 7 -5.58 -1.90 -16.16
N THR A 8 -5.12 -0.65 -16.07
CA THR A 8 -5.94 0.57 -15.90
C THR A 8 -5.65 1.60 -17.00
N GLU A 9 -6.51 2.62 -17.10
CA GLU A 9 -6.26 3.74 -17.99
C GLU A 9 -5.11 4.62 -17.49
N VAL A 10 -4.41 5.27 -18.43
CA VAL A 10 -3.37 6.25 -18.09
C VAL A 10 -4.05 7.48 -17.48
N GLY A 11 -3.61 7.88 -16.29
CA GLY A 11 -4.22 8.99 -15.55
C GLY A 11 -5.30 8.56 -14.56
N GLU A 12 -5.68 7.28 -14.54
CA GLU A 12 -6.58 6.73 -13.52
C GLU A 12 -5.91 6.79 -12.13
N LEU A 13 -6.72 7.06 -11.10
CA LEU A 13 -6.24 7.14 -9.73
C LEU A 13 -5.75 5.79 -9.22
N ALA A 14 -4.73 5.83 -8.37
CA ALA A 14 -4.17 4.65 -7.72
C ALA A 14 -3.87 4.93 -6.25
N LEU A 15 -3.92 3.89 -5.43
CA LEU A 15 -3.44 3.89 -4.06
C LEU A 15 -1.98 3.43 -4.03
N VAL A 16 -1.10 4.26 -3.47
CA VAL A 16 0.31 3.90 -3.25
C VAL A 16 0.51 3.53 -1.79
N VAL A 17 0.95 2.30 -1.54
CA VAL A 17 1.17 1.76 -0.20
C VAL A 17 2.67 1.53 0.00
N THR A 18 3.24 2.19 0.99
CA THR A 18 4.65 2.06 1.39
C THR A 18 4.72 1.38 2.75
N ARG A 19 5.33 0.20 2.84
CA ARG A 19 5.34 -0.62 4.07
C ARG A 19 6.76 -0.92 4.52
N ARG A 20 7.01 -0.74 5.81
CA ARG A 20 8.24 -1.17 6.48
C ARG A 20 7.86 -2.13 7.60
N TYR A 21 8.35 -3.36 7.54
CA TYR A 21 8.14 -4.36 8.57
C TYR A 21 9.34 -4.34 9.50
N TYR A 22 9.09 -4.15 10.80
CA TYR A 22 10.12 -4.15 11.83
C TYR A 22 9.95 -5.37 12.74
N GLY A 23 11.04 -6.09 12.96
CA GLY A 23 11.14 -7.13 13.97
C GLY A 23 11.50 -6.56 15.34
N SER A 24 11.82 -7.46 16.27
CA SER A 24 12.31 -7.08 17.59
C SER A 24 13.54 -6.17 17.52
N GLY A 25 13.67 -5.28 18.50
CA GLY A 25 14.81 -4.34 18.56
C GLY A 25 14.86 -3.32 17.42
N ARG A 26 13.72 -3.01 16.77
CA ARG A 26 13.61 -2.06 15.65
C ARG A 26 14.38 -2.49 14.39
N ARG A 27 14.70 -3.78 14.25
CA ARG A 27 15.35 -4.31 13.05
C ARG A 27 14.40 -4.24 11.86
N LEU A 28 14.80 -3.56 10.79
CA LEU A 28 14.06 -3.59 9.52
C LEU A 28 14.15 -4.99 8.91
N LEU A 29 13.01 -5.62 8.65
CA LEU A 29 12.89 -6.92 8.01
C LEU A 29 12.63 -6.77 6.51
N GLU A 30 11.71 -5.89 6.14
CA GLU A 30 11.33 -5.67 4.75
C GLU A 30 10.93 -4.22 4.52
N TYR A 31 11.28 -3.71 3.34
CA TYR A 31 10.79 -2.45 2.82
C TYR A 31 10.17 -2.66 1.44
N ALA A 32 8.86 -2.51 1.33
CA ALA A 32 8.09 -2.77 0.12
C ALA A 32 7.26 -1.56 -0.33
N PHE A 33 7.11 -1.44 -1.64
CA PHE A 33 6.26 -0.47 -2.32
C PHE A 33 5.22 -1.22 -3.15
N GLN A 34 3.95 -0.85 -2.99
CA GLN A 34 2.86 -1.37 -3.81
C GLN A 34 2.06 -0.23 -4.40
N ILE A 35 1.61 -0.42 -5.64
CA ILE A 35 0.68 0.47 -6.33
C ILE A 35 -0.55 -0.37 -6.66
N LEU A 36 -1.73 0.13 -6.30
CA LEU A 36 -3.00 -0.59 -6.39
C LEU A 36 -4.00 0.28 -7.17
N PRO A 37 -4.76 -0.27 -8.11
CA PRO A 37 -5.75 0.50 -8.87
C PRO A 37 -6.90 0.94 -7.96
N ALA A 38 -7.20 2.24 -7.90
CA ALA A 38 -8.20 2.76 -6.97
C ALA A 38 -9.63 2.30 -7.30
N SER A 39 -9.88 1.93 -8.56
CA SER A 39 -11.18 1.41 -9.02
C SER A 39 -11.54 0.04 -8.43
N ARG A 40 -10.57 -0.72 -7.91
CA ARG A 40 -10.77 -2.12 -7.48
C ARG A 40 -10.22 -2.43 -6.10
N PHE A 41 -9.58 -1.46 -5.45
CA PHE A 41 -8.94 -1.67 -4.16
C PHE A 41 -9.53 -0.74 -3.10
N THR A 42 -9.91 -1.33 -1.97
CA THR A 42 -10.37 -0.61 -0.79
C THR A 42 -9.46 -0.94 0.39
N TYR A 43 -8.98 0.10 1.07
CA TYR A 43 -8.23 -0.04 2.32
C TYR A 43 -9.12 0.32 3.50
N THR A 44 -9.24 -0.59 4.46
CA THR A 44 -9.99 -0.36 5.71
C THR A 44 -9.03 -0.56 6.89
N THR A 45 -9.09 0.35 7.86
CA THR A 45 -8.34 0.23 9.12
C THR A 45 -9.26 0.49 10.30
N THR A 46 -9.09 -0.27 11.36
CA THR A 46 -9.79 -0.08 12.63
C THR A 46 -8.79 0.48 13.63
N LEU A 47 -9.06 1.67 14.14
CA LEU A 47 -8.23 2.31 15.17
C LEU A 47 -8.88 2.07 16.53
N HIS A 48 -8.09 1.52 17.44
CA HIS A 48 -8.47 1.40 18.85
C HIS A 48 -7.69 2.44 19.64
N ALA A 49 -8.38 3.21 20.47
CA ALA A 49 -7.71 4.05 21.45
C ALA A 49 -7.28 3.15 22.63
N GLU A 50 -5.97 3.11 22.90
CA GLU A 50 -5.50 2.58 24.18
C GLU A 50 -5.73 3.67 25.24
N GLY A 51 -6.43 3.30 26.31
CA GLY A 51 -6.65 4.11 27.50
C GLY A 51 -5.91 3.53 28.69
#